data_AF-A0A2V9PAD6-F1
#
_entry.id   AF-A0A2V9PAD6-F1
#
_cell.length_a   1.000
_cell.length_b   1.000
_cell.length_c   1.000
_cell.angle_alpha   90.00
_cell.angle_beta   90.00
_cell.angle_gamma   90.00
#
_symmetry.space_group_name_H-M   'P 1'
#
loop_
_entity.id
_entity.type
_entity.pdbx_description
1 polymer ?
#
loop_
_entity_poly.entity_id
_entity_poly.type
_entity_poly.pdbx_seq_one_letter_code
_entity_poly.pdbx_strand_id
1 'polypeptide(L)'
;MQTGLHQLFHETYRDLRPRSPIPELKVEFYSFANINNTIRLREGRLLVRVSDLLEGAPEYVLRAIAHILVAKMYRKPLDREHVTRYRRYISAQHMSRKTHLVRQIRGRKQIGSPHGIAYD
;
A
#
# COMPACT_ATOMS: atom_id res chain seq x y z
N MET A 1 7.58 15.60 1.42
CA MET A 1 6.90 14.64 0.51
C MET A 1 5.82 13.78 1.19
N GLN A 2 5.80 13.61 2.52
CA GLN A 2 4.69 12.96 3.25
C GLN A 2 3.35 13.74 3.20
N THR A 3 3.42 15.07 3.14
CA THR A 3 2.23 15.95 3.15
C THR A 3 1.28 15.68 1.99
N GLY A 4 1.80 15.44 0.79
CA GLY A 4 0.98 15.14 -0.39
C GLY A 4 0.26 13.79 -0.29
N LEU A 5 0.93 12.75 0.23
CA LEU A 5 0.30 11.45 0.41
C LEU A 5 -0.82 11.51 1.45
N HIS A 6 -0.58 12.18 2.59
CA HIS A 6 -1.61 12.38 3.60
C HIS A 6 -2.83 13.10 3.02
N GLN A 7 -2.62 14.18 2.25
CA GLN A 7 -3.68 14.93 1.60
C GLN A 7 -4.51 14.07 0.64
N LEU A 8 -3.86 13.22 -0.19
CA LEU A 8 -4.58 12.32 -1.09
C LEU A 8 -5.51 11.37 -0.36
N PHE A 9 -5.07 10.79 0.76
CA PHE A 9 -5.93 9.92 1.58
C PHE A 9 -7.06 10.69 2.24
N HIS A 10 -6.82 11.92 2.67
CA HIS A 10 -7.84 12.79 3.25
C HIS A 10 -8.93 13.16 2.23
N GLU A 11 -8.55 13.62 1.04
CA GLU A 11 -9.46 13.93 -0.08
C GLU A 11 -10.29 12.69 -0.44
N THR A 12 -9.61 11.57 -0.68
CA THR A 12 -10.25 10.32 -1.07
C THR A 12 -11.22 9.80 0.00
N TYR A 13 -10.88 9.97 1.28
CA TYR A 13 -11.80 9.65 2.37
C TYR A 13 -13.07 10.50 2.30
N ARG A 14 -12.91 11.80 2.04
CA ARG A 14 -14.05 12.73 1.96
C ARG A 14 -14.95 12.41 0.78
N ASP A 15 -14.37 12.07 -0.37
CA ASP A 15 -15.12 11.68 -1.57
C ASP A 15 -15.95 10.42 -1.33
N LEU A 16 -15.35 9.40 -0.69
CA LEU A 16 -16.03 8.13 -0.39
C LEU A 16 -17.02 8.22 0.79
N ARG A 17 -16.79 9.15 1.73
CA ARG A 17 -17.57 9.29 2.97
C ARG A 17 -17.82 10.78 3.32
N PRO A 18 -18.61 11.51 2.52
CA PRO A 18 -18.81 12.94 2.69
C PRO A 18 -19.55 13.32 3.97
N ARG A 19 -20.28 12.39 4.60
CA ARG A 19 -21.06 12.66 5.83
C ARG A 19 -20.42 12.12 7.10
N SER A 20 -19.31 11.37 6.98
CA SER A 20 -18.66 10.76 8.15
C SER A 20 -17.55 11.66 8.68
N PRO A 21 -17.35 11.71 10.01
CA PRO A 21 -16.18 12.37 10.57
C PRO A 21 -14.92 11.66 10.04
N ILE A 22 -13.89 12.45 9.79
CA ILE A 22 -12.59 11.93 9.35
C ILE A 22 -11.84 11.49 10.61
N PRO A 23 -11.47 10.20 10.75
CA PRO A 23 -10.65 9.76 11.88
C PRO A 23 -9.26 10.41 11.81
N GLU A 24 -8.47 10.31 12.88
CA GLU A 24 -7.07 10.72 12.82
C GLU A 24 -6.34 9.83 11.80
N LEU A 25 -5.85 10.42 10.70
CA LEU A 25 -5.12 9.71 9.65
C LEU A 25 -3.62 9.72 9.96
N LYS A 26 -3.03 8.54 10.05
CA LYS A 26 -1.57 8.37 10.07
C LYS A 26 -1.15 7.61 8.82
N VAL A 27 -0.57 8.33 7.86
CA VAL A 27 -0.15 7.79 6.58
C VAL A 27 1.36 7.89 6.47
N GLU A 28 2.02 6.75 6.29
CA GLU A 28 3.48 6.68 6.20
C GLU A 28 3.93 5.77 5.04
N PHE A 29 5.07 6.12 4.45
CA PHE A 29 5.82 5.17 3.63
C PHE A 29 6.57 4.22 4.56
N TYR A 30 6.44 2.92 4.30
CA TYR A 30 7.03 1.87 5.11
C TYR A 30 7.91 0.97 4.24
N SER A 31 9.10 0.65 4.76
CA SER A 31 10.11 -0.17 4.08
C SER A 31 9.77 -1.65 4.10
N PHE A 32 8.75 -2.03 3.35
CA PHE A 32 8.44 -3.43 3.09
C PHE A 32 9.53 -4.07 2.21
N ALA A 33 9.67 -5.39 2.33
CA ALA A 33 10.49 -6.18 1.42
C ALA A 33 9.84 -6.36 0.03
N ASN A 34 8.56 -5.98 -0.14
CA ASN A 34 7.80 -6.09 -1.38
C ASN A 34 6.82 -4.91 -1.51
N ILE A 35 6.18 -4.73 -2.67
CA ILE A 35 5.10 -3.74 -2.86
C ILE A 35 3.86 -4.21 -2.08
N ASN A 36 3.82 -3.88 -0.79
CA ASN A 36 2.72 -4.15 0.12
C ASN A 36 2.13 -2.84 0.62
N ASN A 37 0.81 -2.78 0.75
CA ASN A 37 0.11 -1.65 1.34
C ASN A 37 -0.93 -2.15 2.33
N THR A 38 -1.05 -1.50 3.48
CA THR A 38 -1.97 -1.89 4.54
C THR A 38 -2.73 -0.69 5.07
N ILE A 39 -3.98 -0.93 5.46
CA ILE A 39 -4.86 0.05 6.10
C ILE A 39 -5.57 -0.63 7.26
N ARG A 40 -5.60 0.03 8.42
CA ARG A 40 -6.19 -0.50 9.65
C ARG A 40 -6.81 0.62 10.47
N LEU A 41 -7.95 0.37 11.11
CA LEU A 41 -8.52 1.24 12.13
C LEU A 41 -8.13 0.67 13.49
N ARG A 42 -7.43 1.47 14.29
CA ARG A 42 -7.00 1.12 15.65
C ARG A 42 -7.26 2.32 16.54
N GLU A 43 -8.01 2.13 17.62
CA GLU A 43 -8.28 3.19 18.61
C GLU A 43 -8.86 4.48 17.98
N GLY A 44 -9.73 4.34 16.97
CA GLY A 44 -10.28 5.50 16.25
C GLY A 44 -9.32 6.17 15.26
N ARG A 45 -8.09 5.66 15.11
CA ARG A 45 -7.07 6.16 14.17
C ARG A 45 -6.96 5.26 12.95
N LEU A 46 -6.88 5.88 11.78
CA LEU A 46 -6.68 5.18 10.52
C LEU A 46 -5.19 5.13 10.20
N LEU A 47 -4.60 3.96 10.43
CA LEU A 47 -3.18 3.69 10.19
C LEU A 47 -3.01 3.13 8.78
N VAL A 48 -2.30 3.87 7.94
CA VAL A 48 -2.03 3.51 6.56
C VAL A 48 -0.52 3.39 6.37
N ARG A 49 -0.09 2.23 5.88
CA ARG A 49 1.30 2.00 5.46
C ARG A 49 1.33 1.70 3.98
N VAL A 50 1.99 2.57 3.24
CA VAL A 50 2.22 2.43 1.80
C VAL A 50 3.67 1.99 1.59
N SER A 51 3.93 1.08 0.65
CA SER A 51 5.31 0.69 0.36
C SER A 51 6.12 1.88 -0.11
N ASP A 52 7.31 2.05 0.48
CA ASP A 52 8.31 3.03 0.05
C ASP A 52 8.78 2.84 -1.40
N LEU A 53 8.55 1.68 -2.01
CA LEU A 53 8.74 1.48 -3.45
C LEU A 53 7.88 2.43 -4.29
N LEU A 54 6.73 2.86 -3.76
CA LEU A 54 5.82 3.83 -4.36
C LEU A 54 6.19 5.28 -4.03
N GLU A 55 7.24 5.52 -3.25
CA GLU A 55 7.77 6.86 -3.05
C GLU A 55 8.29 7.41 -4.39
N GLY A 56 7.86 8.63 -4.74
CA GLY A 56 8.12 9.23 -6.05
C GLY A 56 7.24 8.70 -7.18
N ALA A 57 6.26 7.82 -6.91
CA ALA A 57 5.28 7.44 -7.92
C ALA A 57 4.44 8.64 -8.37
N PRO A 58 3.95 8.65 -9.62
CA PRO A 58 3.05 9.70 -10.10
C PRO A 58 1.80 9.83 -9.23
N GLU A 59 1.28 11.05 -9.08
CA GLU A 59 0.14 11.35 -8.20
C GLU A 59 -1.08 10.46 -8.52
N TYR A 60 -1.36 10.19 -9.80
CA TYR A 60 -2.49 9.34 -10.20
C TYR A 60 -2.39 7.91 -9.64
N VAL A 61 -1.18 7.39 -9.40
CA VAL A 61 -0.94 6.08 -8.79
C VAL A 61 -1.19 6.15 -7.29
N LEU A 62 -0.69 7.20 -6.64
CA LEU A 62 -0.88 7.44 -5.21
C LEU A 62 -2.35 7.66 -4.86
N ARG A 63 -3.08 8.43 -5.70
CA ARG A 63 -4.53 8.60 -5.60
C ARG A 63 -5.28 7.29 -5.81
N ALA A 64 -4.84 6.48 -6.78
CA ALA A 64 -5.43 5.16 -7.03
C ALA A 64 -5.28 4.20 -5.84
N ILE A 65 -4.09 4.12 -5.21
CA ILE A 65 -3.91 3.26 -4.03
C ILE A 65 -4.67 3.80 -2.82
N ALA A 66 -4.76 5.12 -2.65
CA ALA A 66 -5.58 5.74 -1.62
C ALA A 66 -7.05 5.31 -1.76
N HIS A 67 -7.60 5.40 -2.98
CA HIS A 67 -8.98 4.99 -3.28
C HIS A 67 -9.22 3.52 -2.97
N ILE A 68 -8.33 2.66 -3.45
CA ILE A 68 -8.43 1.21 -3.23
C ILE A 68 -8.44 0.87 -1.75
N LEU A 69 -7.55 1.48 -0.95
CA LEU A 69 -7.41 1.18 0.47
C LEU A 69 -8.61 1.70 1.27
N VAL A 70 -9.03 2.94 1.07
CA VAL A 70 -10.19 3.52 1.77
C VAL A 70 -11.47 2.78 1.39
N ALA A 71 -11.66 2.47 0.10
CA ALA A 71 -12.82 1.71 -0.35
C ALA A 71 -12.85 0.30 0.26
N LYS A 72 -11.71 -0.40 0.31
CA LYS A 72 -11.60 -1.70 0.99
C LYS A 72 -11.94 -1.60 2.48
N MET A 73 -11.42 -0.57 3.16
CA MET A 73 -11.60 -0.39 4.59
C MET A 73 -13.07 -0.21 4.98
N TYR A 74 -13.82 0.54 4.17
CA TYR A 74 -15.22 0.86 4.43
C TYR A 74 -16.21 0.09 3.55
N ARG A 75 -15.76 -0.98 2.90
CA ARG A 75 -16.56 -1.85 2.03
C ARG A 75 -17.35 -1.06 0.96
N LYS A 76 -16.72 -0.03 0.39
CA LYS A 76 -17.25 0.78 -0.72
C LYS A 76 -16.89 0.15 -2.07
N PRO A 77 -17.65 0.45 -3.14
CA PRO A 77 -17.30 -0.03 -4.48
C PRO A 77 -15.92 0.46 -4.89
N LEU A 78 -15.14 -0.45 -5.47
CA LEU A 78 -13.84 -0.15 -6.06
C LEU A 78 -14.04 0.41 -7.45
N ASP A 79 -13.46 1.58 -7.72
CA ASP A 79 -13.40 2.12 -9.06
C ASP A 79 -12.41 1.30 -9.90
N ARG A 80 -12.90 0.76 -11.03
CA ARG A 80 -12.13 -0.06 -11.96
C ARG A 80 -10.97 0.73 -12.57
N GLU A 81 -11.14 2.04 -12.77
CA GLU A 81 -10.08 2.88 -13.32
C GLU A 81 -8.91 3.00 -12.35
N HIS A 82 -9.18 3.25 -11.06
CA HIS A 82 -8.15 3.28 -10.03
C HIS A 82 -7.43 1.93 -9.91
N VAL A 83 -8.18 0.82 -9.89
CA VAL A 83 -7.59 -0.53 -9.87
C VAL A 83 -6.68 -0.76 -11.07
N THR A 84 -7.11 -0.34 -12.26
CA THR A 84 -6.35 -0.51 -13.50
C THR A 84 -5.07 0.34 -13.52
N ARG A 85 -5.16 1.62 -13.16
CA ARG A 85 -4.01 2.54 -13.07
C ARG A 85 -2.96 2.01 -12.09
N TYR A 86 -3.40 1.59 -10.90
CA TYR A 86 -2.50 1.00 -9.90
C TYR A 86 -1.86 -0.29 -10.40
N ARG A 87 -2.65 -1.24 -10.94
CA ARG A 87 -2.15 -2.51 -11.48
C ARG A 87 -1.11 -2.32 -12.59
N ARG A 88 -1.39 -1.43 -13.54
CA ARG A 88 -0.48 -1.12 -14.66
C ARG A 88 0.85 -0.56 -14.17
N TYR A 89 0.83 0.27 -13.12
CA TYR A 89 2.06 0.83 -12.57
C TYR A 89 2.90 -0.25 -11.86
N ILE A 90 2.29 -1.06 -10.98
CA ILE A 90 3.02 -2.08 -10.24
C ILE A 90 3.54 -3.22 -11.14
N SER A 91 2.89 -3.47 -12.28
CA SER A 91 3.32 -4.48 -13.25
C SER A 91 4.39 -3.97 -14.22
N ALA A 92 4.72 -2.68 -14.20
CA ALA A 92 5.72 -2.11 -15.09
C ALA A 92 7.12 -2.68 -14.79
N GLN A 93 7.91 -2.91 -15.84
CA GLN A 93 9.22 -3.55 -15.72
C GLN A 93 10.16 -2.85 -14.73
N HIS A 94 10.14 -1.51 -14.69
CA HIS A 94 10.94 -0.72 -13.76
C HIS A 94 10.56 -0.99 -12.29
N MET A 95 9.27 -1.20 -11.99
CA MET A 95 8.79 -1.58 -10.66
C MET A 95 9.20 -3.01 -10.30
N SER A 96 9.11 -3.95 -11.25
CA SER A 96 9.57 -5.34 -11.04
C SER A 96 11.06 -5.41 -10.70
N ARG A 97 11.91 -4.65 -11.41
CA ARG A 97 13.35 -4.56 -11.13
C ARG A 97 13.62 -3.94 -9.75
N LYS A 98 12.98 -2.80 -9.44
CA LYS A 98 13.11 -2.12 -8.15
C LYS A 98 12.68 -3.03 -6.98
N THR A 99 11.58 -3.76 -7.16
CA THR A 99 11.08 -4.72 -6.18
C THR A 99 12.03 -5.90 -5.99
N HIS A 100 12.59 -6.45 -7.07
CA HIS A 100 13.56 -7.53 -6.99
C HIS A 100 14.81 -7.11 -6.21
N LEU A 101 15.34 -5.92 -6.50
CA LEU A 101 16.50 -5.36 -5.80
C LEU A 101 16.20 -5.15 -4.31
N VAL A 102 15.07 -4.53 -3.97
CA VAL A 102 14.66 -4.32 -2.57
C VAL A 102 14.44 -5.64 -1.83
N ARG A 103 13.88 -6.66 -2.49
CA ARG A 103 13.77 -8.02 -1.93
C ARG A 103 15.14 -8.63 -1.63
N GLN A 104 16.14 -8.43 -2.50
CA GLN A 104 17.49 -8.93 -2.24
C GLN A 104 18.17 -8.21 -1.07
N ILE A 105 18.01 -6.88 -0.99
CA ILE A 105 18.65 -6.06 0.04
C ILE A 105 17.98 -6.27 1.42
N ARG A 106 16.64 -6.32 1.47
CA ARG A 106 15.87 -6.35 2.72
C ARG A 106 15.37 -7.73 3.10
N GLY A 107 15.23 -8.63 2.14
CA GLY A 107 14.84 -10.01 2.38
C GLY A 107 16.06 -10.82 2.79
N ARG A 108 16.10 -11.26 4.04
CA ARG A 108 17.01 -12.36 4.41
C ARG A 108 16.46 -13.64 3.81
N LYS A 109 17.15 -14.21 2.82
CA LYS A 109 16.87 -15.58 2.36
C LYS A 109 17.22 -16.52 3.51
N GLN A 110 16.22 -17.04 4.22
CA GLN A 110 16.44 -18.19 5.08
C GLN A 110 16.68 -19.39 4.15
N ILE A 111 17.95 -19.73 3.94
CA ILE A 111 18.35 -21.00 3.35
C ILE A 111 18.29 -22.02 4.48
N GLY A 112 17.11 -22.61 4.69
CA GLY A 112 17.00 -23.77 5.57
C GLY A 112 17.70 -24.96 4.92
N SER A 113 18.51 -25.70 5.70
CA SER A 113 19.04 -26.99 5.27
C SER A 113 17.87 -27.95 4.94
N PRO A 114 18.00 -28.87 3.97
CA PRO A 114 16.95 -29.81 3.58
C PRO A 114 16.68 -30.94 4.61
N HIS A 115 16.86 -30.68 5.90
CA HIS A 115 16.59 -31.67 6.95
C HIS A 115 15.11 -31.59 7.32
N GLY A 116 14.28 -32.36 6.60
CA GLY A 116 12.94 -32.69 7.05
C GLY A 116 13.02 -33.49 8.36
N ILE A 117 12.17 -33.15 9.33
CA ILE A 117 11.94 -34.00 10.50
C ILE A 117 11.05 -35.15 10.00
N ALA A 118 11.63 -36.33 9.81
CA ALA A 118 10.85 -37.54 9.59
C ALA A 118 10.11 -37.87 10.90
N TYR A 119 8.80 -38.01 10.82
CA TYR A 119 7.99 -38.60 11.89
C TYR A 119 7.82 -40.08 11.54
N ASP A 120 8.24 -40.97 12.44
CA ASP A 120 7.93 -42.40 12.44
C ASP A 120 6.59 -42.64 13.15
#